data_AF-A0A1Q7PA44-F1
#
_entry.id   AF-A0A1Q7PA44-F1
#
_cell.length_a   1.000
_cell.length_b   1.000
_cell.length_c   1.000
_cell.angle_alpha   90.00
_cell.angle_beta   90.00
_cell.angle_gamma   90.00
#
_symmetry.space_group_name_H-M   'P 1'
#
loop_
_entity.id
_entity.type
_entity.pdbx_description
1 polymer ?
#
loop_
_entity_poly.entity_id
_entity_poly.type
_entity_poly.pdbx_seq_one_letter_code
_entity_poly.pdbx_strand_id
1 'polypeptide(L)'
;MTSLDPSQDQWKIAQHYSHEAAALRQKAEDFSNRALVYEQLFGRDSEWVAGARLLAQFYQEEARERERLAGSHVGVAGGRPPLYPPGLPPR
;
A
#
# COMPACT_ATOMS: atom_id res chain seq x y z
N MET A 1 -2.65 22.29 -25.60
CA MET A 1 -2.86 20.92 -25.14
C MET A 1 -1.85 20.63 -24.06
N THR A 2 -2.29 20.25 -22.86
CA THR A 2 -1.40 19.71 -21.83
C THR A 2 -0.97 18.30 -22.24
N SER A 3 0.35 18.08 -22.34
CA SER A 3 0.88 16.72 -22.45
C SER A 3 0.63 16.02 -21.12
N LEU A 4 -0.18 14.95 -21.10
CA LEU A 4 -0.17 14.04 -19.96
C LEU A 4 1.21 13.40 -19.92
N ASP A 5 1.96 13.66 -18.85
CA ASP A 5 3.18 12.89 -18.59
C ASP A 5 2.80 11.61 -17.85
N PRO A 6 3.01 10.41 -18.44
CA PRO A 6 2.72 9.16 -17.78
C PRO A 6 3.42 9.01 -16.43
N SER A 7 4.59 9.64 -16.21
CA SER A 7 5.25 9.58 -14.89
C SER A 7 4.39 10.20 -13.78
N GLN A 8 3.70 11.30 -14.07
CA GLN A 8 2.82 11.98 -13.13
C GLN A 8 1.60 11.12 -12.77
N ASP A 9 1.07 10.35 -13.72
CA ASP A 9 -0.07 9.47 -13.49
C ASP A 9 0.34 8.20 -12.74
N GLN A 10 1.52 7.62 -13.03
CA GLN A 10 2.10 6.54 -12.23
C GLN A 10 2.34 6.97 -10.77
N TRP A 11 2.82 8.20 -10.54
CA TRP A 11 2.95 8.77 -9.18
C TRP A 11 1.61 8.91 -8.44
N LYS A 12 0.54 9.35 -9.12
CA LYS A 12 -0.82 9.42 -8.53
C LYS A 12 -1.35 8.04 -8.15
N ILE A 13 -1.15 7.04 -9.02
CA ILE A 13 -1.55 5.65 -8.78
C ILE A 13 -0.77 5.06 -7.59
N ALA A 14 0.54 5.28 -7.52
CA ALA A 14 1.35 4.88 -6.38
C ALA A 14 0.88 5.55 -5.07
N GLN A 15 0.61 6.86 -5.09
CA GLN A 15 0.11 7.58 -3.93
C GLN A 15 -1.25 7.03 -3.46
N HIS A 16 -2.16 6.70 -4.38
CA HIS A 16 -3.46 6.10 -4.07
C HIS A 16 -3.30 4.75 -3.35
N TYR A 17 -2.53 3.82 -3.91
CA TYR A 17 -2.29 2.52 -3.28
C TYR A 17 -1.58 2.64 -1.92
N SER A 18 -0.66 3.59 -1.74
CA SER A 18 -0.05 3.86 -0.42
C SER A 18 -1.07 4.36 0.62
N HIS A 19 -2.08 5.14 0.23
CA HIS A 19 -3.15 5.55 1.16
C HIS A 19 -4.09 4.39 1.51
N GLU A 20 -4.40 3.52 0.54
CA GLU A 20 -5.14 2.28 0.82
C GLU A 20 -4.36 1.37 1.79
N ALA A 21 -3.06 1.17 1.57
CA ALA A 21 -2.19 0.38 2.44
C ALA A 21 -2.17 0.93 3.88
N ALA A 22 -2.15 2.25 4.06
CA ALA A 22 -2.22 2.90 5.38
C ALA A 22 -3.58 2.68 6.06
N ALA A 23 -4.69 2.84 5.32
CA ALA A 23 -6.04 2.61 5.84
C ALA A 23 -6.30 1.13 6.18
N LEU A 24 -5.65 0.20 5.47
CA LEU A 24 -5.71 -1.24 5.74
C LEU A 24 -4.87 -1.61 6.98
N ARG A 25 -3.66 -1.03 7.15
CA ARG A 25 -2.86 -1.15 8.39
C ARG A 25 -3.66 -0.75 9.63
N GLN A 26 -4.32 0.41 9.61
CA GLN A 26 -5.12 0.86 10.75
C GLN A 26 -6.21 -0.16 11.12
N LYS A 27 -6.91 -0.74 10.13
CA LYS A 27 -7.88 -1.81 10.39
C LYS A 27 -7.24 -3.07 10.98
N ALA A 28 -6.05 -3.45 10.50
CA ALA A 28 -5.32 -4.60 11.05
C ALA A 28 -4.93 -4.39 12.54
N GLU A 29 -4.50 -3.17 12.89
CA GLU A 29 -4.20 -2.78 14.27
C GLU A 29 -5.48 -2.72 15.13
N ASP A 30 -6.56 -2.11 14.64
CA ASP A 30 -7.86 -2.06 15.31
C ASP A 30 -8.40 -3.46 15.64
N PHE A 31 -8.32 -4.40 14.69
CA PHE A 31 -8.75 -5.79 14.91
C PHE A 31 -7.77 -6.59 15.78
N SER A 32 -6.48 -6.31 15.74
CA SER A 32 -5.49 -6.88 16.68
C SER A 32 -5.80 -6.46 18.13
N ASN A 33 -6.09 -5.17 18.34
CA ASN A 33 -6.47 -4.63 19.64
C ASN A 33 -7.81 -5.22 20.13
N ARG A 34 -8.80 -5.38 19.25
CA ARG A 34 -10.06 -6.07 19.57
C ARG A 34 -9.86 -7.53 19.95
N ALA A 35 -8.95 -8.25 19.29
CA ALA A 35 -8.66 -9.64 19.64
C ALA A 35 -8.15 -9.78 21.09
N LEU A 36 -7.30 -8.85 21.56
CA LEU A 36 -6.83 -8.83 22.95
C LEU A 36 -7.96 -8.55 23.95
N VAL A 37 -8.88 -7.63 23.62
CA VAL A 37 -10.06 -7.34 24.45
C VAL A 37 -11.02 -8.53 24.49
N TYR A 38 -11.27 -9.18 23.36
CA TYR A 38 -12.10 -10.39 23.31
C TYR A 38 -11.46 -11.58 24.04
N GLU A 39 -10.13 -11.70 24.05
CA GLU A 39 -9.40 -12.74 24.77
C GLU A 39 -9.52 -12.57 26.30
N GLN A 40 -9.62 -11.33 26.78
CA GLN A 40 -9.92 -11.02 28.19
C GLN A 40 -11.38 -11.26 28.58
N LEU A 41 -12.33 -11.02 27.66
CA LEU A 41 -13.78 -11.10 27.95
C LEU A 41 -14.38 -12.50 27.74
N PHE A 42 -13.89 -13.24 26.74
CA PHE A 42 -14.50 -14.50 26.28
C PHE A 42 -13.53 -15.68 26.28
N GLY A 43 -12.26 -15.45 26.64
CA GLY A 43 -11.20 -16.45 26.59
C GLY A 43 -10.58 -16.61 25.20
N ARG A 44 -9.33 -17.09 25.18
CA ARG A 44 -8.45 -17.19 24.01
C ARG A 44 -9.02 -17.98 22.83
N ASP A 45 -9.83 -18.98 23.12
CA ASP A 45 -10.34 -19.97 22.16
C ASP A 45 -11.76 -19.64 21.67
N SER A 46 -12.27 -18.45 22.03
CA SER A 46 -13.56 -17.95 21.55
C SER A 46 -13.52 -17.61 20.06
N GLU A 47 -14.61 -17.89 19.33
CA GLU A 47 -14.78 -17.52 17.91
C GLU A 47 -14.61 -16.01 17.67
N TRP A 48 -14.94 -15.16 18.66
CA TRP A 48 -14.71 -13.72 18.60
C TRP A 48 -13.22 -13.37 18.50
N VAL A 49 -12.37 -14.09 19.23
CA VAL A 49 -10.90 -13.93 19.19
C VAL A 49 -10.34 -14.47 17.89
N ALA A 50 -10.81 -15.65 17.45
CA ALA A 50 -10.40 -16.24 16.18
C ALA A 50 -10.76 -15.33 14.99
N GLY A 51 -12.00 -14.85 14.91
CA GLY A 51 -12.47 -13.95 13.87
C GLY A 51 -11.75 -12.60 13.87
N ALA A 52 -11.48 -12.01 15.03
CA ALA A 52 -10.70 -10.77 15.13
C ALA A 52 -9.25 -10.95 14.67
N ARG A 53 -8.59 -12.06 15.04
CA ARG A 53 -7.24 -12.40 14.57
C ARG A 53 -7.19 -12.63 13.05
N LEU A 54 -8.19 -13.32 12.48
CA LEU A 54 -8.30 -13.54 11.03
C LEU A 54 -8.52 -12.22 10.27
N LEU A 55 -9.38 -11.32 10.76
CA LEU A 55 -9.58 -10.01 10.15
C LEU A 55 -8.33 -9.13 10.23
N ALA A 56 -7.59 -9.19 11.35
CA ALA A 56 -6.30 -8.50 11.49
C ALA A 56 -5.27 -9.00 10.46
N GLN A 57 -5.15 -10.33 10.28
CA GLN A 57 -4.27 -10.94 9.29
C GLN A 57 -4.66 -10.55 7.86
N PHE A 58 -5.95 -10.69 7.50
CA PHE A 58 -6.48 -10.30 6.18
C PHE A 58 -6.16 -8.84 5.82
N TYR A 59 -6.44 -7.90 6.73
CA TYR A 59 -6.14 -6.48 6.47
C TYR A 59 -4.63 -6.19 6.42
N GLN A 60 -3.79 -6.96 7.13
CA GLN A 60 -2.33 -6.84 7.04
C GLN A 60 -1.79 -7.37 5.71
N GLU A 61 -2.37 -8.44 5.17
CA GLU A 61 -1.99 -9.03 3.88
C GLU A 61 -2.43 -8.15 2.70
N GLU A 62 -3.69 -7.68 2.69
CA GLU A 62 -4.16 -6.69 1.72
C GLU A 62 -3.31 -5.40 1.78
N ALA A 63 -2.95 -4.93 2.98
CA ALA A 63 -2.07 -3.75 3.11
C ALA A 63 -0.74 -3.96 2.37
N ARG A 64 -0.07 -5.11 2.57
CA ARG A 64 1.20 -5.46 1.92
C ARG A 64 1.09 -5.55 0.40
N GLU A 65 -0.03 -6.08 -0.10
CA GLU A 65 -0.26 -6.11 -1.55
C GLU A 65 -0.44 -4.71 -2.13
N ARG A 66 -1.11 -3.79 -1.41
CA ARG A 66 -1.18 -2.37 -1.80
C ARG A 66 0.17 -1.66 -1.70
N GLU A 67 1.02 -1.97 -0.72
CA GLU A 67 2.44 -1.49 -0.71
C GLU A 67 3.20 -1.98 -1.95
N ARG A 68 3.03 -3.26 -2.32
CA ARG A 68 3.70 -3.90 -3.47
C ARG A 68 3.27 -3.29 -4.80
N LEU A 69 1.97 -2.99 -4.95
CA LEU A 69 1.44 -2.26 -6.11
C LEU A 69 1.94 -0.80 -6.14
N ALA A 70 1.92 -0.09 -5.01
CA ALA A 70 2.48 1.27 -4.94
C ALA A 70 3.95 1.31 -5.37
N GLY A 71 4.76 0.37 -4.87
CA GLY A 71 6.18 0.25 -5.22
C GLY A 71 6.44 -0.04 -6.70
N SER A 72 5.60 -0.86 -7.36
CA SER A 72 5.76 -1.13 -8.79
C SER A 72 5.50 0.12 -9.63
N HIS A 73 4.49 0.92 -9.28
CA HIS A 73 4.19 2.18 -9.96
C HIS A 73 5.26 3.26 -9.74
N VAL A 74 5.88 3.35 -8.56
CA VAL A 74 7.08 4.20 -8.35
C VAL A 74 8.25 3.71 -9.22
N GLY A 75 8.45 2.40 -9.33
CA GLY A 75 9.47 1.81 -10.21
C GLY A 75 9.28 2.18 -11.69
N VAL A 76 8.04 2.16 -12.19
CA VAL A 76 7.70 2.60 -13.56
C VAL A 76 7.90 4.12 -13.73
N ALA A 77 7.53 4.93 -12.73
CA ALA A 77 7.71 6.38 -12.77
C ALA A 77 9.19 6.80 -12.78
N GLY A 78 10.03 6.16 -11.96
CA GLY A 78 11.48 6.41 -11.89
C GLY A 78 12.30 5.76 -13.01
N GLY A 79 11.77 4.72 -13.67
CA GLY A 79 12.46 3.95 -14.70
C GLY A 79 12.57 4.60 -16.08
N ARG A 80 12.13 5.87 -16.24
CA ARG A 80 12.16 6.58 -17.52
C ARG A 80 13.46 7.39 -17.68
N PRO A 81 14.44 6.93 -18.48
CA PRO A 81 15.64 7.73 -18.74
C PRO A 81 15.28 9.04 -19.46
N PRO A 82 16.02 10.14 -19.24
CA PRO A 82 15.80 11.37 -19.98
C PRO A 82 16.06 11.14 -21.48
N LEU A 83 15.16 11.64 -22.34
CA LEU A 83 15.23 11.51 -23.79
C LEU A 83 16.30 12.42 -24.45
N TYR A 84 17.37 12.75 -23.70
CA TYR A 84 18.50 13.54 -24.17
C TYR A 84 19.74 12.63 -24.30
N PRO A 85 20.20 12.32 -25.53
CA PRO A 85 21.50 11.70 -25.70
C PRO A 85 22.62 12.67 -25.27
N PRO A 86 23.61 12.24 -24.48
CA PRO A 86 24.70 13.11 -24.04
C PRO A 86 25.67 13.37 -25.19
N GLY A 87 25.75 14.63 -25.65
CA GLY A 87 26.84 15.12 -26.49
C GLY A 87 26.46 15.49 -27.93
N LEU A 88 25.97 16.71 -28.11
CA LEU A 88 26.08 17.45 -29.38
C LEU A 88 26.41 18.92 -29.05
N PRO A 89 27.66 19.39 -29.24
CA PRO A 89 28.01 20.78 -29.03
C PRO A 89 27.43 21.67 -30.14
N PRO A 90 27.13 22.96 -29.87
CA PRO A 90 26.73 23.90 -30.90
C PRO A 90 27.87 24.18 -31.90
N ARG A 91 27.50 24.61 -33.11
CA ARG A 91 28.38 25.24 -34.10
C ARG A 91 28.13 26.75 -34.11
#